data_AF-A0A397ANA0-F1
#
_entry.id   AF-A0A397ANA0-F1
#
_cell.length_a   1.000
_cell.length_b   1.000
_cell.length_c   1.000
_cell.angle_alpha   90.00
_cell.angle_beta   90.00
_cell.angle_gamma   90.00
#
_symmetry.space_group_name_H-M   'P 1'
#
loop_
_entity.id
_entity.type
_entity.pdbx_description
1 polymer ?
#
loop_
_entity_poly.entity_id
_entity_poly.type
_entity_poly.pdbx_seq_one_letter_code
_entity_poly.pdbx_strand_id
1 'polypeptide(L)'
;MRSRVTVAVVLALTWQPTIASPTAAEFIAQGVAYQLATHDLIQAKHMYQAALSVSPDNVEALHLLGSVAYHEGHFHEAQEYLEQAISVSPSLDKSAMTHCNLAETLRKLHRPADGLHHGDMCFNATGGSEFSLLVLAWLYKDLDEPSRAVDVLRRLVAMNDQHLEAWDTLANISLQLSQQLGHLDRAVAIYQQLLVRQPNNVALLNNLGAALLYTGRPDDARPYLEQSVRVHPSNPQRDLDMARQMLQRAYDVSHADVLRYTKLATLHSHSCPALHFTAPHIALGVGTLFEFDKTFRRLRIGFMSKFFVPNHAHGMLLRGVLAHLNRQLFHVTLVVVPDPQQQVDAAMAAAADAVKVLSMHLAHSQQALELDVLVFADLMSEPMTYFSAFGRLAHVQAAFWDHHLEDEWTIYMCPQSVYKLVPQFDRVLFEILRQDPQGHVVLLEARYPQWTRQLRTRLQQTINSTEMWNRVHFRPRVGGSDAFLKLLSVADVVLHPFPFGGSKTSADALLLGLPLVAMKTPFLRSRMAYSFYLHMDMLDCVASTEDEYIAIALRLGTDAVYRSDIARRIRERQHLLWENDEVVAEWERFLYNAVRSVATS
;
A
#
# COMPACT_ATOMS: atom_id res chain seq x y z
N MET A 1 -70.70 60.75 50.32
CA MET A 1 -70.95 61.91 49.43
C MET A 1 -69.64 62.20 48.69
N ARG A 2 -69.39 61.63 47.51
CA ARG A 2 -69.72 62.21 46.18
C ARG A 2 -69.64 63.74 46.18
N SER A 3 -68.63 64.33 45.52
CA SER A 3 -68.85 65.00 44.23
C SER A 3 -67.55 65.56 43.63
N ARG A 4 -67.50 65.53 42.29
CA ARG A 4 -66.74 66.43 41.39
C ARG A 4 -65.23 66.29 41.32
N VAL A 5 -64.77 65.60 40.27
CA VAL A 5 -64.04 66.28 39.20
C VAL A 5 -64.48 65.65 37.87
N THR A 6 -65.31 66.38 37.13
CA THR A 6 -65.52 66.21 35.69
C THR A 6 -65.07 67.53 35.10
N VAL A 7 -64.16 67.49 34.13
CA VAL A 7 -64.27 68.13 32.80
C VAL A 7 -62.87 68.24 32.18
N ALA A 8 -62.81 67.88 30.88
CA ALA A 8 -61.69 67.90 29.95
C ALA A 8 -60.69 66.75 30.16
N VAL A 9 -60.56 65.77 29.27
CA VAL A 9 -60.44 65.91 27.82
C VAL A 9 -61.01 64.67 27.10
N VAL A 10 -62.00 64.94 26.24
CA VAL A 10 -62.60 64.03 25.25
C VAL A 10 -61.72 64.00 23.97
N LEU A 11 -60.42 63.78 24.09
CA LEU A 11 -59.53 63.63 22.94
C LEU A 11 -58.47 62.55 23.21
N ALA A 12 -58.91 61.29 23.33
CA ALA A 12 -58.10 60.09 23.01
C ALA A 12 -58.91 58.79 23.25
N LEU A 13 -60.18 58.73 22.83
CA LEU A 13 -60.78 57.45 22.44
C LEU A 13 -60.66 57.40 20.92
N THR A 14 -59.69 56.61 20.43
CA THR A 14 -59.52 56.00 19.09
C THR A 14 -58.07 56.00 18.60
N TRP A 15 -57.12 55.61 19.45
CA TRP A 15 -55.85 55.08 18.97
C TRP A 15 -55.41 53.92 19.86
N GLN A 16 -56.12 52.80 19.71
CA GLN A 16 -55.40 51.53 19.81
C GLN A 16 -54.58 51.47 18.52
N PRO A 17 -53.25 51.30 18.56
CA PRO A 17 -52.59 50.80 17.37
C PRO A 17 -53.32 49.50 17.09
N THR A 18 -53.96 49.38 15.92
CA THR A 18 -54.14 48.06 15.31
C THR A 18 -52.75 47.46 15.35
N ILE A 19 -52.49 46.59 16.33
CA ILE A 19 -51.35 45.69 16.27
C ILE A 19 -51.67 44.92 15.01
N ALA A 20 -51.02 45.30 13.91
CA ALA A 20 -51.18 44.63 12.64
C ALA A 20 -50.96 43.14 12.95
N SER A 21 -51.91 42.30 12.56
CA SER A 21 -51.73 40.86 12.70
C SER A 21 -50.38 40.53 12.06
N PRO A 22 -49.46 39.88 12.79
CA PRO A 22 -48.09 39.72 12.33
C PRO A 22 -48.10 39.07 10.95
N THR A 23 -47.40 39.71 10.01
CA THR A 23 -47.28 39.24 8.63
C THR A 23 -46.40 37.99 8.59
N ALA A 24 -46.56 37.16 7.56
CA ALA A 24 -45.69 36.00 7.36
C ALA A 24 -44.19 36.38 7.36
N ALA A 25 -43.84 37.57 6.83
CA ALA A 25 -42.48 38.09 6.83
C ALA A 25 -41.96 38.42 8.25
N GLU A 26 -42.81 38.94 9.14
CA GLU A 26 -42.43 39.22 10.53
C GLU A 26 -42.19 37.92 11.31
N PHE A 27 -42.99 36.88 11.06
CA PHE A 27 -42.74 35.55 11.62
C PHE A 27 -41.46 34.91 11.09
N ILE A 28 -41.20 35.00 9.78
CA ILE A 28 -39.93 34.52 9.19
C ILE A 28 -38.73 35.25 9.82
N ALA A 29 -38.78 36.58 9.93
CA ALA A 29 -37.70 37.36 10.53
C ALA A 29 -37.43 36.98 11.98
N GLN A 30 -38.47 36.71 12.77
CA GLN A 30 -38.34 36.21 14.15
C GLN A 30 -37.74 34.80 14.18
N GLY A 31 -38.17 33.90 13.30
CA GLY A 31 -37.61 32.56 13.19
C GLY A 31 -36.13 32.56 12.83
N VAL A 32 -35.73 33.39 11.85
CA VAL A 32 -34.32 33.59 11.47
C VAL A 32 -33.52 34.16 12.64
N ALA A 33 -34.09 35.09 13.42
CA ALA A 33 -33.44 35.62 14.61
C ALA A 33 -33.19 34.54 15.68
N TYR A 34 -34.17 33.66 15.95
CA TYR A 34 -33.99 32.52 16.87
C TYR A 34 -32.93 31.53 16.38
N GLN A 35 -32.86 31.31 15.06
CA GLN A 35 -31.88 30.42 14.45
C GLN A 35 -30.46 30.99 14.54
N LEU A 36 -30.27 32.28 14.23
CA LEU A 36 -28.96 32.92 14.21
C LEU A 36 -28.43 33.30 15.60
N ALA A 37 -29.29 33.83 16.49
CA ALA A 37 -28.84 34.39 17.77
C ALA A 37 -28.78 33.34 18.90
N THR A 38 -29.74 32.42 18.94
CA THR A 38 -29.89 31.46 20.06
C THR A 38 -29.70 30.00 19.66
N HIS A 39 -29.53 29.69 18.36
CA HIS A 39 -29.54 28.32 17.83
C HIS A 39 -30.78 27.51 18.31
N ASP A 40 -31.89 28.20 18.59
CA ASP A 40 -33.12 27.59 19.10
C ASP A 40 -34.00 27.17 17.92
N LEU A 41 -33.71 25.97 17.40
CA LEU A 41 -34.42 25.40 16.26
C LEU A 41 -35.90 25.14 16.56
N ILE A 42 -36.26 24.93 17.83
CA ILE A 42 -37.65 24.68 18.24
C ILE A 42 -38.47 25.96 18.08
N GLN A 43 -37.97 27.08 18.59
CA GLN A 43 -38.66 28.37 18.43
C GLN A 43 -38.63 28.85 16.97
N ALA A 44 -37.54 28.62 16.24
CA ALA A 44 -37.48 28.91 14.82
C ALA A 44 -38.55 28.13 14.02
N LYS A 45 -38.68 26.81 14.27
CA LYS A 45 -39.71 25.95 13.66
C LYS A 45 -41.13 26.47 13.94
N HIS A 46 -41.42 26.84 15.19
CA HIS A 46 -42.71 27.43 15.55
C HIS A 46 -43.00 28.73 14.81
N MET A 47 -42.01 29.62 14.67
CA MET A 47 -42.19 30.87 13.93
C MET A 47 -42.42 30.63 12.44
N TYR A 48 -41.71 29.70 11.82
CA TYR A 48 -41.93 29.37 10.41
C TYR A 48 -43.30 28.68 10.18
N GLN A 49 -43.76 27.82 11.10
CA GLN A 49 -45.11 27.27 11.07
C GLN A 49 -46.18 28.36 11.23
N ALA A 50 -45.94 29.35 12.10
CA ALA A 50 -46.84 30.50 12.24
C ALA A 50 -46.89 31.33 10.93
N ALA A 51 -45.76 31.49 10.23
CA ALA A 51 -45.73 32.12 8.91
C ALA A 51 -46.60 31.37 7.88
N LEU A 52 -46.57 30.03 7.89
CA LEU A 52 -47.43 29.20 7.03
C LEU A 52 -48.91 29.26 7.42
N SER A 53 -49.23 29.47 8.69
CA SER A 53 -50.63 29.64 9.12
C SER A 53 -51.26 30.93 8.57
N VAL A 54 -50.44 31.96 8.31
CA VAL A 54 -50.85 33.24 7.71
C VAL A 54 -50.80 33.18 6.19
N SER A 55 -49.79 32.49 5.62
CA SER A 55 -49.59 32.33 4.19
C SER A 55 -49.16 30.89 3.88
N PRO A 56 -50.11 29.97 3.62
CA PRO A 56 -49.83 28.55 3.43
C PRO A 56 -48.83 28.25 2.32
N ASP A 57 -48.81 29.06 1.27
CA ASP A 57 -47.92 28.92 0.11
C ASP A 57 -46.68 29.83 0.22
N ASN A 58 -46.23 30.17 1.44
CA ASN A 58 -45.02 30.99 1.59
C ASN A 58 -43.76 30.15 1.32
N VAL A 59 -43.15 30.36 0.15
CA VAL A 59 -41.97 29.65 -0.35
C VAL A 59 -40.78 29.73 0.60
N GLU A 60 -40.55 30.90 1.22
CA GLU A 60 -39.41 31.13 2.12
C GLU A 60 -39.61 30.38 3.44
N ALA A 61 -40.82 30.42 4.02
CA ALA A 61 -41.14 29.64 5.22
C ALA A 61 -41.08 28.12 4.98
N LEU A 62 -41.56 27.64 3.82
CA LEU A 62 -41.44 26.23 3.42
C LEU A 62 -39.97 25.81 3.27
N HIS A 63 -39.14 26.63 2.61
CA HIS A 63 -37.71 26.37 2.47
C HIS A 63 -36.99 26.30 3.83
N LEU A 64 -37.26 27.25 4.72
CA LEU A 64 -36.66 27.32 6.06
C LEU A 64 -37.12 26.17 6.95
N LEU A 65 -38.38 25.74 6.86
CA LEU A 65 -38.86 24.52 7.55
C LEU A 65 -38.18 23.26 7.04
N GLY A 66 -37.99 23.16 5.71
CA GLY A 66 -37.20 22.07 5.12
C GLY A 66 -35.76 22.03 5.65
N SER A 67 -35.11 23.20 5.76
CA SER A 67 -33.77 23.33 6.33
C SER A 67 -33.72 22.95 7.82
N VAL A 68 -34.69 23.40 8.64
CA VAL A 68 -34.76 23.02 10.06
C VAL A 68 -34.99 21.51 10.21
N ALA A 69 -35.94 20.94 9.46
CA ALA A 69 -36.20 19.52 9.47
C ALA A 69 -34.96 18.69 9.08
N TYR A 70 -34.17 19.17 8.10
CA TYR A 70 -32.90 18.56 7.74
C TYR A 70 -31.91 18.55 8.91
N HIS A 71 -31.73 19.68 9.61
CA HIS A 71 -30.83 19.78 10.75
C HIS A 71 -31.27 18.94 11.96
N GLU A 72 -32.58 18.74 12.14
CA GLU A 72 -33.14 17.83 13.14
C GLU A 72 -33.02 16.34 12.74
N GLY A 73 -32.61 16.03 11.50
CA GLY A 73 -32.51 14.66 10.97
C GLY A 73 -33.82 14.08 10.43
N HIS A 74 -34.88 14.89 10.34
CA HIS A 74 -36.19 14.51 9.79
C HIS A 74 -36.20 14.62 8.26
N PHE A 75 -35.40 13.81 7.57
CA PHE A 75 -35.14 13.97 6.12
C PHE A 75 -36.37 13.79 5.22
N HIS A 76 -37.34 12.96 5.59
CA HIS A 76 -38.60 12.83 4.84
C HIS A 76 -39.47 14.08 4.96
N GLU A 77 -39.60 14.66 6.15
CA GLU A 77 -40.31 15.93 6.37
C GLU A 77 -39.62 17.07 5.62
N ALA A 78 -38.28 17.08 5.63
CA ALA A 78 -37.49 18.04 4.86
C ALA A 78 -37.76 17.95 3.35
N GLN A 79 -37.82 16.73 2.79
CA GLN A 79 -38.13 16.51 1.39
C GLN A 79 -39.51 17.10 1.03
N GLU A 80 -40.53 16.83 1.84
CA GLU A 80 -41.91 17.31 1.60
C GLU A 80 -41.99 18.85 1.56
N TYR A 81 -41.41 19.54 2.55
CA TYR A 81 -41.43 21.01 2.57
C TYR A 81 -40.64 21.63 1.40
N LEU A 82 -39.50 21.03 1.02
CA LEU A 82 -38.68 21.53 -0.08
C LEU A 82 -39.34 21.30 -1.45
N GLU A 83 -40.00 20.16 -1.66
CA GLU A 83 -40.79 19.89 -2.86
C GLU A 83 -42.00 20.82 -2.96
N GLN A 84 -42.69 21.09 -1.85
CA GLN A 84 -43.78 22.08 -1.79
C GLN A 84 -43.28 23.48 -2.15
N ALA A 85 -42.15 23.92 -1.59
CA ALA A 85 -41.56 25.22 -1.91
C ALA A 85 -41.25 25.37 -3.42
N ILE A 86 -40.71 24.32 -4.05
CA ILE A 86 -40.42 24.29 -5.49
C ILE A 86 -41.73 24.31 -6.32
N SER A 87 -42.77 23.60 -5.86
CA SER A 87 -44.07 23.56 -6.57
C SER A 87 -44.77 24.93 -6.60
N VAL A 88 -44.64 25.73 -5.54
CA VAL A 88 -45.25 27.06 -5.42
C VAL A 88 -44.47 28.11 -6.21
N SER A 89 -43.14 28.02 -6.24
CA SER A 89 -42.28 28.89 -7.06
C SER A 89 -41.38 28.07 -7.99
N PRO A 90 -41.86 27.70 -9.18
CA PRO A 90 -41.06 26.97 -10.16
C PRO A 90 -39.93 27.80 -10.79
N SER A 91 -39.86 29.11 -10.53
CA SER A 91 -38.82 29.96 -11.12
C SER A 91 -37.45 29.59 -10.57
N LEU A 92 -36.60 29.05 -11.44
CA LEU A 92 -35.30 28.50 -11.11
C LEU A 92 -34.41 29.48 -10.33
N ASP A 93 -34.39 30.76 -10.71
CA ASP A 93 -33.56 31.79 -10.08
C ASP A 93 -33.91 32.04 -8.60
N LYS A 94 -35.18 31.84 -8.21
CA LYS A 94 -35.65 32.05 -6.82
C LYS A 94 -35.57 30.78 -5.97
N SER A 95 -35.58 29.61 -6.61
CA SER A 95 -35.62 28.31 -5.93
C SER A 95 -34.28 27.58 -5.97
N ALA A 96 -33.22 28.21 -6.49
CA ALA A 96 -31.90 27.60 -6.63
C ALA A 96 -31.37 27.00 -5.30
N MET A 97 -31.47 27.74 -4.20
CA MET A 97 -31.04 27.24 -2.88
C MET A 97 -31.93 26.10 -2.37
N THR A 98 -33.23 26.15 -2.67
CA THR A 98 -34.18 25.08 -2.38
C THR A 98 -33.83 23.80 -3.13
N HIS A 99 -33.41 23.90 -4.40
CA HIS A 99 -32.88 22.78 -5.18
C HIS A 99 -31.59 22.21 -4.57
N CYS A 100 -30.65 23.05 -4.11
CA CYS A 100 -29.45 22.56 -3.42
C CYS A 100 -29.78 21.80 -2.11
N ASN A 101 -30.66 22.36 -1.26
CA ASN A 101 -31.08 21.70 -0.01
C ASN A 101 -31.86 20.41 -0.26
N LEU A 102 -32.66 20.35 -1.33
CA LEU A 102 -33.38 19.13 -1.71
C LEU A 102 -32.40 18.06 -2.22
N ALA A 103 -31.41 18.45 -3.01
CA ALA A 103 -30.37 17.54 -3.47
C ALA A 103 -29.57 16.94 -2.31
N GLU A 104 -29.22 17.74 -1.30
CA GLU A 104 -28.57 17.26 -0.07
C GLU A 104 -29.50 16.35 0.76
N THR A 105 -30.77 16.72 0.88
CA THR A 105 -31.79 15.90 1.58
C THR A 105 -31.96 14.53 0.92
N LEU A 106 -32.07 14.49 -0.41
CA LEU A 106 -32.18 13.24 -1.17
C LEU A 106 -30.93 12.36 -1.03
N ARG A 107 -29.75 12.97 -0.92
CA ARG A 107 -28.51 12.26 -0.60
C ARG A 107 -28.57 11.59 0.78
N LYS A 108 -29.07 12.28 1.80
CA LYS A 108 -29.27 11.70 3.15
C LYS A 108 -30.33 10.59 3.18
N LEU A 109 -31.31 10.65 2.28
CA LEU A 109 -32.28 9.57 2.05
C LEU A 109 -31.74 8.42 1.19
N HIS A 110 -30.43 8.39 0.90
CA HIS A 110 -29.78 7.38 0.05
C HIS A 110 -30.33 7.32 -1.39
N ARG A 111 -30.78 8.47 -1.93
CA ARG A 111 -31.28 8.65 -3.30
C ARG A 111 -30.43 9.68 -4.08
N PRO A 112 -29.11 9.48 -4.23
CA PRO A 112 -28.23 10.47 -4.86
C PRO A 112 -28.49 10.67 -6.35
N ALA A 113 -29.05 9.67 -7.06
CA ALA A 113 -29.42 9.79 -8.47
C ALA A 113 -30.55 10.81 -8.68
N ASP A 114 -31.56 10.79 -7.81
CA ASP A 114 -32.65 11.77 -7.82
C ASP A 114 -32.14 13.16 -7.41
N GLY A 115 -31.23 13.19 -6.43
CA GLY A 115 -30.57 14.42 -5.97
C GLY A 115 -29.74 15.11 -7.06
N LEU A 116 -29.13 14.35 -7.97
CA LEU A 116 -28.27 14.91 -9.03
C LEU A 116 -29.01 15.90 -9.93
N HIS A 117 -30.27 15.60 -10.28
CA HIS A 117 -31.10 16.52 -11.06
C HIS A 117 -31.27 17.88 -10.35
N HIS A 118 -31.57 17.87 -9.05
CA HIS A 118 -31.72 19.10 -8.27
C HIS A 118 -30.38 19.81 -8.05
N GLY A 119 -29.28 19.06 -7.87
CA GLY A 119 -27.93 19.61 -7.79
C GLY A 119 -27.52 20.36 -9.06
N ASP A 120 -27.78 19.79 -10.24
CA ASP A 120 -27.51 20.42 -11.54
C ASP A 120 -28.35 21.68 -11.76
N MET A 121 -29.63 21.65 -11.36
CA MET A 121 -30.52 22.82 -11.41
C MET A 121 -29.98 23.97 -10.55
N CYS A 122 -29.55 23.68 -9.32
CA CYS A 122 -28.93 24.68 -8.45
C CYS A 122 -27.61 25.22 -9.03
N PHE A 123 -26.75 24.35 -9.57
CA PHE A 123 -25.49 24.74 -10.18
C PHE A 123 -25.69 25.67 -11.38
N ASN A 124 -26.62 25.34 -12.29
CA ASN A 124 -26.92 26.14 -13.47
C ASN A 124 -27.52 27.51 -13.12
N ALA A 125 -28.41 27.55 -12.12
CA ALA A 125 -29.06 28.79 -11.67
C ALA A 125 -28.10 29.76 -10.97
N THR A 126 -27.17 29.22 -10.17
CA THR A 126 -26.22 30.03 -9.38
C THR A 126 -24.91 30.33 -10.12
N GLY A 127 -24.71 29.76 -11.31
CA GLY A 127 -23.42 29.81 -12.01
C GLY A 127 -22.31 29.01 -11.30
N GLY A 128 -22.67 28.10 -10.39
CA GLY A 128 -21.76 27.29 -9.60
C GLY A 128 -21.30 27.98 -8.31
N SER A 129 -22.23 28.32 -7.41
CA SER A 129 -21.90 28.77 -6.05
C SER A 129 -21.10 27.73 -5.25
N GLU A 130 -20.41 28.15 -4.20
CA GLU A 130 -19.63 27.26 -3.33
C GLU A 130 -20.43 26.05 -2.84
N PHE A 131 -21.64 26.31 -2.33
CA PHE A 131 -22.53 25.28 -1.82
C PHE A 131 -23.02 24.33 -2.92
N SER A 132 -23.33 24.85 -4.11
CA SER A 132 -23.76 23.99 -5.25
C SER A 132 -22.65 23.04 -5.72
N LEU A 133 -21.40 23.51 -5.75
CA LEU A 133 -20.25 22.70 -6.10
C LEU A 133 -19.99 21.62 -5.03
N LEU A 134 -20.12 21.97 -3.76
CA LEU A 134 -19.93 21.01 -2.66
C LEU A 134 -20.99 19.90 -2.68
N VAL A 135 -22.26 20.27 -2.86
CA VAL A 135 -23.37 19.31 -2.97
C VAL A 135 -23.19 18.39 -4.17
N LEU A 136 -22.83 18.92 -5.35
CA LEU A 136 -22.52 18.10 -6.53
C LEU A 136 -21.38 17.14 -6.28
N ALA A 137 -20.31 17.58 -5.60
CA ALA A 137 -19.18 16.71 -5.27
C ALA A 137 -19.60 15.52 -4.38
N TRP A 138 -20.46 15.76 -3.38
CA TRP A 138 -20.99 14.68 -2.54
C TRP A 138 -21.91 13.74 -3.30
N LEU A 139 -22.74 14.25 -4.20
CA LEU A 139 -23.60 13.42 -5.05
C LEU A 139 -22.78 12.53 -5.98
N TYR A 140 -21.76 13.08 -6.65
CA TYR A 140 -20.85 12.29 -7.49
C TYR A 140 -20.08 11.24 -6.69
N LYS A 141 -19.70 11.55 -5.45
CA LYS A 141 -19.10 10.57 -4.54
C LYS A 141 -20.07 9.42 -4.24
N ASP A 142 -21.31 9.72 -3.87
CA ASP A 142 -22.31 8.73 -3.49
C ASP A 142 -22.84 7.91 -4.70
N LEU A 143 -22.64 8.40 -5.93
CA LEU A 143 -22.89 7.69 -7.19
C LEU A 143 -21.70 6.86 -7.69
N ASP A 144 -20.60 6.79 -6.92
CA ASP A 144 -19.34 6.15 -7.33
C ASP A 144 -18.75 6.72 -8.65
N GLU A 145 -18.89 8.04 -8.83
CA GLU A 145 -18.28 8.81 -9.92
C GLU A 145 -17.15 9.74 -9.41
N PRO A 146 -16.10 9.20 -8.76
CA PRO A 146 -15.12 10.00 -8.03
C PRO A 146 -14.30 10.96 -8.91
N SER A 147 -14.13 10.68 -10.20
CA SER A 147 -13.44 11.58 -11.12
C SER A 147 -14.19 12.91 -11.29
N ARG A 148 -15.52 12.86 -11.45
CA ARG A 148 -16.36 14.06 -11.56
C ARG A 148 -16.40 14.83 -10.24
N ALA A 149 -16.43 14.12 -9.12
CA ALA A 149 -16.34 14.74 -7.79
C ALA A 149 -15.04 15.55 -7.65
N VAL A 150 -13.90 14.99 -8.07
CA VAL A 150 -12.60 15.69 -8.06
C VAL A 150 -12.61 16.94 -8.94
N ASP A 151 -13.17 16.87 -10.15
CA ASP A 151 -13.22 18.02 -11.06
C ASP A 151 -14.04 19.19 -10.48
N VAL A 152 -15.19 18.87 -9.88
CA VAL A 152 -16.04 19.88 -9.21
C VAL A 152 -15.34 20.47 -7.99
N LEU A 153 -14.70 19.64 -7.17
CA LEU A 153 -13.96 20.11 -6.00
C LEU A 153 -12.75 20.96 -6.36
N ARG A 154 -12.06 20.64 -7.46
CA ARG A 154 -10.98 21.47 -8.01
C ARG A 154 -11.46 22.86 -8.40
N ARG A 155 -12.66 22.97 -8.99
CA ARG A 155 -13.28 24.27 -9.30
C ARG A 155 -13.63 25.03 -8.03
N LEU A 156 -14.16 24.34 -7.01
CA LEU A 156 -14.49 24.94 -5.71
C LEU A 156 -13.25 25.51 -5.02
N VAL A 157 -12.17 24.73 -4.91
CA VAL A 157 -10.93 25.21 -4.25
C VAL A 157 -10.17 26.24 -5.07
N ALA A 158 -10.37 26.29 -6.40
CA ALA A 158 -9.85 27.37 -7.23
C ALA A 158 -10.62 28.68 -7.06
N MET A 159 -11.92 28.60 -6.73
CA MET A 159 -12.78 29.75 -6.47
C MET A 159 -12.58 30.29 -5.05
N ASN A 160 -12.62 29.41 -4.05
CA ASN A 160 -12.39 29.74 -2.66
C ASN A 160 -11.41 28.72 -2.08
N ASP A 161 -10.15 29.14 -2.03
CA ASP A 161 -9.06 28.31 -1.56
C ASP A 161 -9.06 28.13 -0.03
N GLN A 162 -9.89 28.88 0.70
CA GLN A 162 -10.09 28.77 2.15
C GLN A 162 -11.23 27.83 2.55
N HIS A 163 -11.94 27.22 1.59
CA HIS A 163 -13.06 26.33 1.88
C HIS A 163 -12.58 24.96 2.39
N LEU A 164 -12.41 24.84 3.72
CA LEU A 164 -11.79 23.66 4.35
C LEU A 164 -12.48 22.34 4.00
N GLU A 165 -13.81 22.31 4.05
CA GLU A 165 -14.60 21.10 3.76
C GLU A 165 -14.45 20.60 2.31
N ALA A 166 -14.23 21.51 1.36
CA ALA A 166 -14.01 21.18 -0.04
C ALA A 166 -12.66 20.47 -0.21
N TRP A 167 -11.64 20.99 0.46
CA TRP A 167 -10.32 20.39 0.46
C TRP A 167 -10.28 19.03 1.17
N ASP A 168 -10.96 18.88 2.32
CA ASP A 168 -11.07 17.60 3.02
C ASP A 168 -11.79 16.56 2.15
N THR A 169 -12.87 16.96 1.48
CA THR A 169 -13.58 16.10 0.53
C THR A 169 -12.69 15.73 -0.65
N LEU A 170 -11.94 16.68 -1.22
CA LEU A 170 -11.04 16.47 -2.36
C LEU A 170 -9.91 15.49 -2.01
N ALA A 171 -9.32 15.67 -0.84
CA ALA A 171 -8.30 14.79 -0.28
C ALA A 171 -8.80 13.35 -0.16
N ASN A 172 -9.94 13.15 0.51
CA ASN A 172 -10.51 11.82 0.76
C ASN A 172 -10.84 11.07 -0.54
N ILE A 173 -11.46 11.75 -1.51
CA ILE A 173 -11.79 11.16 -2.81
C ILE A 173 -10.52 10.90 -3.63
N SER A 174 -9.53 11.79 -3.58
CA SER A 174 -8.26 11.61 -4.27
C SER A 174 -7.47 10.41 -3.73
N LEU A 175 -7.51 10.14 -2.42
CA LEU A 175 -6.91 8.95 -1.83
C LEU A 175 -7.60 7.67 -2.31
N GLN A 176 -8.94 7.64 -2.28
CA GLN A 176 -9.75 6.51 -2.77
C GLN A 176 -9.44 6.20 -4.26
N LEU A 177 -9.45 7.22 -5.11
CA LEU A 177 -9.08 7.11 -6.52
C LEU A 177 -7.64 6.61 -6.70
N SER A 178 -6.73 7.11 -5.88
CA SER A 178 -5.32 6.75 -5.97
C SER A 178 -5.05 5.29 -5.58
N GLN A 179 -5.82 4.75 -4.63
CA GLN A 179 -5.79 3.32 -4.28
C GLN A 179 -6.35 2.45 -5.41
N GLN A 180 -7.37 2.91 -6.13
CA GLN A 180 -7.98 2.16 -7.24
C GLN A 180 -7.18 2.24 -8.55
N LEU A 181 -6.51 3.36 -8.82
CA LEU A 181 -5.85 3.65 -10.10
C LEU A 181 -4.31 3.70 -10.02
N GLY A 182 -3.72 3.51 -8.84
CA GLY A 182 -2.26 3.57 -8.65
C GLY A 182 -1.65 4.98 -8.76
N HIS A 183 -2.43 6.04 -8.52
CA HIS A 183 -2.02 7.44 -8.67
C HIS A 183 -1.70 8.16 -7.35
N LEU A 184 -1.11 7.43 -6.40
CA LEU A 184 -0.89 7.85 -5.00
C LEU A 184 -0.05 9.13 -4.83
N ASP A 185 0.85 9.45 -5.77
CA ASP A 185 1.64 10.70 -5.73
C ASP A 185 0.78 11.97 -5.86
N ARG A 186 -0.35 11.91 -6.57
CA ARG A 186 -1.25 13.08 -6.71
C ARG A 186 -1.94 13.40 -5.38
N ALA A 187 -2.35 12.38 -4.63
CA ALA A 187 -2.95 12.56 -3.31
C ALA A 187 -1.94 13.17 -2.32
N VAL A 188 -0.70 12.68 -2.33
CA VAL A 188 0.40 13.23 -1.51
C VAL A 188 0.58 14.73 -1.77
N ALA A 189 0.61 15.15 -3.03
CA ALA A 189 0.77 16.57 -3.39
C ALA A 189 -0.38 17.45 -2.86
N ILE A 190 -1.62 16.97 -2.94
CA ILE A 190 -2.82 17.68 -2.41
C ILE A 190 -2.73 17.80 -0.88
N TYR A 191 -2.39 16.72 -0.19
CA TYR A 191 -2.24 16.72 1.26
C TYR A 191 -1.10 17.64 1.74
N GLN A 192 0.02 17.68 1.04
CA GLN A 192 1.13 18.58 1.36
C GLN A 192 0.71 20.05 1.21
N GLN A 193 -0.02 20.41 0.15
CA GLN A 193 -0.55 21.76 -0.04
C GLN A 193 -1.52 22.15 1.08
N LEU A 194 -2.35 21.21 1.51
CA LEU A 194 -3.31 21.42 2.59
C LEU A 194 -2.65 21.63 3.95
N LEU A 195 -1.62 20.83 4.22
CA LEU A 195 -0.90 20.88 5.48
C LEU A 195 -0.11 22.19 5.67
N VAL A 196 0.30 22.86 4.58
CA VAL A 196 0.88 24.21 4.67
C VAL A 196 -0.09 25.21 5.31
N ARG A 197 -1.40 25.06 5.05
CA ARG A 197 -2.45 25.97 5.54
C ARG A 197 -2.93 25.59 6.93
N GLN A 198 -3.05 24.29 7.18
CA GLN A 198 -3.47 23.74 8.46
C GLN A 198 -2.39 22.80 9.01
N PRO A 199 -1.23 23.33 9.46
CA PRO A 199 -0.08 22.52 9.87
C PRO A 199 -0.39 21.58 11.04
N ASN A 200 -1.46 21.86 11.77
CA ASN A 200 -1.90 21.12 12.95
C ASN A 200 -3.28 20.43 12.73
N ASN A 201 -3.72 20.22 11.49
CA ASN A 201 -4.91 19.41 11.23
C ASN A 201 -4.53 17.93 11.25
N VAL A 202 -5.03 17.22 12.26
CA VAL A 202 -4.64 15.82 12.48
C VAL A 202 -5.19 14.87 11.42
N ALA A 203 -6.38 15.13 10.89
CA ALA A 203 -6.93 14.33 9.80
C ALA A 203 -6.04 14.41 8.55
N LEU A 204 -5.55 15.61 8.22
CA LEU A 204 -4.61 15.81 7.11
C LEU A 204 -3.24 15.17 7.35
N LEU A 205 -2.71 15.25 8.57
CA LEU A 205 -1.47 14.61 8.97
C LEU A 205 -1.56 13.07 8.88
N ASN A 206 -2.66 12.49 9.37
CA ASN A 206 -2.93 11.04 9.29
C ASN A 206 -3.11 10.58 7.85
N ASN A 207 -3.89 11.32 7.06
CA ASN A 207 -4.18 10.96 5.68
C ASN A 207 -2.96 11.13 4.76
N LEU A 208 -2.12 12.15 4.98
CA LEU A 208 -0.83 12.29 4.30
C LEU A 208 0.11 11.14 4.66
N GLY A 209 0.20 10.82 5.96
CA GLY A 209 0.95 9.66 6.43
C GLY A 209 0.48 8.37 5.75
N ALA A 210 -0.83 8.12 5.72
CA ALA A 210 -1.42 6.97 5.03
C ALA A 210 -1.07 6.95 3.53
N ALA A 211 -1.25 8.07 2.83
CA ALA A 211 -0.93 8.18 1.40
C ALA A 211 0.56 7.88 1.13
N LEU A 212 1.47 8.43 1.96
CA LEU A 212 2.90 8.18 1.87
C LEU A 212 3.25 6.71 2.16
N LEU A 213 2.60 6.08 3.14
CA LEU A 213 2.74 4.64 3.40
C LEU A 213 2.30 3.80 2.19
N TYR A 214 1.15 4.13 1.58
CA TYR A 214 0.68 3.43 0.37
C TYR A 214 1.60 3.65 -0.84
N THR A 215 2.31 4.79 -0.94
CA THR A 215 3.36 5.01 -1.97
C THR A 215 4.69 4.29 -1.67
N GLY A 216 4.81 3.56 -0.55
CA GLY A 216 6.08 2.96 -0.13
C GLY A 216 7.11 3.97 0.36
N ARG A 217 6.65 5.08 0.96
CA ARG A 217 7.48 6.17 1.52
C ARG A 217 7.28 6.31 3.04
N PRO A 218 7.56 5.27 3.85
CA PRO A 218 7.27 5.27 5.29
C PRO A 218 8.16 6.23 6.09
N ASP A 219 9.38 6.50 5.62
CA ASP A 219 10.28 7.48 6.23
C ASP A 219 9.74 8.90 6.08
N ASP A 220 9.13 9.21 4.93
CA ASP A 220 8.46 10.49 4.70
C ASP A 220 7.12 10.56 5.45
N ALA A 221 6.42 9.43 5.63
CA ALA A 221 5.17 9.36 6.39
C ALA A 221 5.36 9.60 7.88
N ARG A 222 6.47 9.09 8.45
CA ARG A 222 6.78 9.13 9.88
C ARG A 222 6.66 10.53 10.52
N PRO A 223 7.30 11.59 10.01
CA PRO A 223 7.22 12.92 10.64
C PRO A 223 5.79 13.46 10.70
N TYR A 224 4.96 13.18 9.70
CA TYR A 224 3.57 13.61 9.67
C TYR A 224 2.69 12.83 10.64
N LEU A 225 2.88 11.50 10.74
CA LEU A 225 2.17 10.67 11.72
C LEU A 225 2.59 11.02 13.17
N GLU A 226 3.87 11.26 13.41
CA GLU A 226 4.37 11.75 14.71
C GLU A 226 3.85 13.15 15.05
N GLN A 227 3.71 14.03 14.05
CA GLN A 227 3.11 15.34 14.24
C GLN A 227 1.60 15.23 14.52
N SER A 228 0.89 14.32 13.86
CA SER A 228 -0.52 14.01 14.11
C SER A 228 -0.75 13.67 15.59
N VAL A 229 0.08 12.77 16.12
CA VAL A 229 0.04 12.33 17.52
C VAL A 229 0.34 13.49 18.48
N ARG A 230 1.31 14.35 18.14
CA ARG A 230 1.67 15.50 18.98
C ARG A 230 0.57 16.57 19.06
N VAL A 231 -0.30 16.64 18.07
CA VAL A 231 -1.28 17.72 17.91
C VAL A 231 -2.67 17.36 18.46
N HIS A 232 -2.97 16.09 18.73
CA HIS A 232 -4.34 15.68 19.11
C HIS A 232 -4.77 16.02 20.56
N PRO A 233 -5.86 16.81 20.78
CA PRO A 233 -6.33 17.24 22.11
C PRO A 233 -7.37 16.36 22.82
N SER A 234 -7.77 15.19 22.28
CA SER A 234 -8.91 14.43 22.84
C SER A 234 -8.74 12.90 22.97
N ASN A 235 -7.77 12.24 22.31
CA ASN A 235 -7.37 10.86 22.68
C ASN A 235 -5.99 10.42 22.12
N PRO A 236 -4.86 10.90 22.67
CA PRO A 236 -3.52 10.65 22.14
C PRO A 236 -3.13 9.17 22.03
N GLN A 237 -3.70 8.30 22.88
CA GLN A 237 -3.34 6.89 22.93
C GLN A 237 -3.87 6.11 21.72
N ARG A 238 -5.12 6.37 21.31
CA ARG A 238 -5.74 5.71 20.16
C ARG A 238 -5.04 6.08 18.85
N ASP A 239 -4.67 7.35 18.70
CA ASP A 239 -3.98 7.84 17.50
C ASP A 239 -2.53 7.39 17.47
N LEU A 240 -1.88 7.29 18.64
CA LEU A 240 -0.55 6.69 18.78
C LEU A 240 -0.56 5.19 18.45
N ASP A 241 -1.57 4.45 18.90
CA ASP A 241 -1.71 3.03 18.61
C ASP A 241 -2.05 2.79 17.12
N MET A 242 -2.86 3.66 16.50
CA MET A 242 -3.13 3.62 15.06
C MET A 242 -1.89 4.01 14.23
N ALA A 243 -1.20 5.09 14.57
CA ALA A 243 0.04 5.50 13.89
C ALA A 243 1.13 4.44 14.04
N ARG A 244 1.28 3.85 15.24
CA ARG A 244 2.17 2.70 15.48
C ARG A 244 1.73 1.49 14.68
N GLN A 245 0.45 1.15 14.65
CA GLN A 245 -0.05 0.02 13.84
C GLN A 245 0.14 0.25 12.33
N MET A 246 -0.01 1.49 11.85
CA MET A 246 0.18 1.84 10.44
C MET A 246 1.66 1.83 10.05
N LEU A 247 2.53 2.35 10.92
CA LEU A 247 3.98 2.25 10.75
C LEU A 247 4.42 0.79 10.86
N GLN A 248 3.98 0.07 11.89
CA GLN A 248 4.28 -1.34 12.14
C GLN A 248 3.83 -2.20 10.94
N ARG A 249 2.61 -2.07 10.43
CA ARG A 249 2.17 -2.77 9.20
C ARG A 249 2.99 -2.41 7.95
N ALA A 250 3.46 -1.17 7.83
CA ALA A 250 4.32 -0.74 6.72
C ALA A 250 5.78 -1.19 6.87
N TYR A 251 6.22 -1.47 8.11
CA TYR A 251 7.52 -2.07 8.41
C TYR A 251 7.46 -3.61 8.49
N ASP A 252 6.29 -4.20 8.73
CA ASP A 252 6.03 -5.65 8.81
C ASP A 252 6.01 -6.28 7.42
N VAL A 253 5.49 -5.59 6.39
CA VAL A 253 5.83 -5.97 5.00
C VAL A 253 7.23 -5.47 4.74
N SER A 254 8.23 -6.32 4.94
CA SER A 254 9.65 -6.09 4.66
C SER A 254 9.87 -5.11 3.48
N HIS A 255 10.15 -3.84 3.81
CA HIS A 255 10.49 -2.80 2.83
C HIS A 255 11.72 -3.18 2.03
N ALA A 256 12.57 -4.05 2.56
CA ALA A 256 13.69 -4.62 1.83
C ALA A 256 13.19 -5.50 0.69
N ASP A 257 12.18 -6.34 0.89
CA ASP A 257 11.70 -7.27 -0.11
C ASP A 257 10.78 -6.61 -1.13
N VAL A 258 9.89 -5.69 -0.74
CA VAL A 258 9.13 -4.91 -1.73
C VAL A 258 10.07 -4.04 -2.56
N LEU A 259 11.08 -3.37 -1.98
CA LEU A 259 12.05 -2.57 -2.73
C LEU A 259 12.99 -3.45 -3.57
N ARG A 260 13.40 -4.63 -3.09
CA ARG A 260 14.22 -5.60 -3.85
C ARG A 260 13.42 -6.22 -4.99
N TYR A 261 12.20 -6.69 -4.76
CA TYR A 261 11.34 -7.26 -5.79
C TYR A 261 10.87 -6.19 -6.77
N THR A 262 10.60 -4.95 -6.34
CA THR A 262 10.29 -3.83 -7.23
C THR A 262 11.51 -3.42 -8.07
N LYS A 263 12.72 -3.40 -7.50
CA LYS A 263 13.97 -3.16 -8.26
C LYS A 263 14.29 -4.30 -9.21
N LEU A 264 14.16 -5.56 -8.78
CA LEU A 264 14.33 -6.74 -9.62
C LEU A 264 13.30 -6.75 -10.74
N ALA A 265 12.05 -6.40 -10.44
CA ALA A 265 10.99 -6.28 -11.43
C ALA A 265 11.32 -5.19 -12.44
N THR A 266 11.69 -4.00 -11.99
CA THR A 266 12.11 -2.88 -12.86
C THR A 266 13.32 -3.25 -13.73
N LEU A 267 14.30 -3.95 -13.15
CA LEU A 267 15.47 -4.44 -13.88
C LEU A 267 15.09 -5.49 -14.93
N HIS A 268 14.19 -6.42 -14.60
CA HIS A 268 13.60 -7.35 -15.56
C HIS A 268 12.79 -6.62 -16.65
N SER A 269 12.05 -5.54 -16.32
CA SER A 269 11.34 -4.70 -17.29
C SER A 269 12.25 -4.05 -18.30
N HIS A 270 13.38 -3.49 -17.84
CA HIS A 270 14.34 -2.84 -18.73
C HIS A 270 15.17 -3.85 -19.53
N SER A 271 15.58 -4.96 -18.90
CA SER A 271 16.48 -5.94 -19.53
C SER A 271 15.76 -6.90 -20.47
N CYS A 272 14.46 -7.15 -20.25
CA CYS A 272 13.64 -8.00 -21.09
C CYS A 272 12.22 -7.42 -21.24
N PRO A 273 12.03 -6.42 -22.11
CA PRO A 273 10.73 -5.77 -22.31
C PRO A 273 9.61 -6.75 -22.71
N ALA A 274 9.96 -7.86 -23.36
CA ALA A 274 9.03 -8.93 -23.72
C ALA A 274 8.32 -9.57 -22.51
N LEU A 275 8.84 -9.40 -21.29
CA LEU A 275 8.16 -9.86 -20.06
C LEU A 275 6.89 -9.05 -19.74
N HIS A 276 6.78 -7.81 -20.20
CA HIS A 276 5.65 -6.90 -19.90
C HIS A 276 4.54 -7.00 -20.94
N PHE A 277 4.36 -8.19 -21.51
CA PHE A 277 3.31 -8.46 -22.47
C PHE A 277 1.93 -8.30 -21.83
N THR A 278 1.05 -7.56 -22.49
CA THR A 278 -0.37 -7.51 -22.16
C THR A 278 -1.14 -8.30 -23.20
N ALA A 279 -1.91 -9.28 -22.76
CA ALA A 279 -2.69 -10.12 -23.66
C ALA A 279 -3.74 -9.26 -24.42
N PRO A 280 -3.91 -9.48 -25.73
CA PRO A 280 -4.79 -8.65 -26.56
C PRO A 280 -6.23 -8.53 -26.05
N HIS A 281 -6.78 -9.57 -25.43
CA HIS A 281 -8.14 -9.56 -24.88
C HIS A 281 -8.30 -8.63 -23.66
N ILE A 282 -7.19 -8.23 -23.02
CA ILE A 282 -7.16 -7.30 -21.89
C ILE A 282 -7.09 -5.84 -22.37
N ALA A 283 -6.36 -5.58 -23.46
CA ALA A 283 -6.16 -4.24 -24.01
C ALA A 283 -7.46 -3.57 -24.51
N LEU A 284 -8.55 -4.34 -24.65
CA LEU A 284 -9.88 -3.86 -25.03
C LEU A 284 -10.66 -3.17 -23.88
N GLY A 285 -10.11 -3.14 -22.66
CA GLY A 285 -10.63 -2.37 -21.52
C GLY A 285 -11.53 -3.15 -20.55
N VAL A 286 -11.68 -2.62 -19.32
CA VAL A 286 -12.45 -3.19 -18.20
C VAL A 286 -13.98 -3.08 -18.42
N GLY A 287 -14.44 -2.38 -19.46
CA GLY A 287 -15.86 -2.26 -19.79
C GLY A 287 -16.56 -3.60 -20.01
N THR A 288 -15.81 -4.64 -20.40
CA THR A 288 -16.28 -6.01 -20.57
C THR A 288 -16.56 -6.73 -19.24
N LEU A 289 -16.00 -6.27 -18.11
CA LEU A 289 -16.31 -6.77 -16.77
C LEU A 289 -17.63 -6.20 -16.21
N PHE A 290 -18.10 -5.05 -16.69
CA PHE A 290 -19.44 -4.52 -16.38
C PHE A 290 -20.51 -5.06 -17.35
N GLU A 291 -20.15 -5.41 -18.59
CA GLU A 291 -21.00 -6.24 -19.46
C GLU A 291 -21.15 -7.69 -18.95
N PHE A 292 -20.23 -8.12 -18.07
CA PHE A 292 -20.22 -9.43 -17.42
C PHE A 292 -21.52 -9.75 -16.68
N ASP A 293 -22.18 -8.73 -16.13
CA ASP A 293 -23.45 -8.86 -15.41
C ASP A 293 -24.65 -9.01 -16.38
N LYS A 294 -24.46 -8.69 -17.67
CA LYS A 294 -25.53 -8.65 -18.69
C LYS A 294 -25.54 -9.87 -19.62
N THR A 295 -24.42 -10.57 -19.77
CA THR A 295 -24.32 -11.79 -20.60
C THR A 295 -23.99 -12.99 -19.72
N PHE A 296 -24.92 -13.94 -19.59
CA PHE A 296 -24.77 -15.20 -18.84
C PHE A 296 -23.69 -16.13 -19.44
N ARG A 297 -22.41 -15.71 -19.47
CA ARG A 297 -21.27 -16.54 -19.88
C ARG A 297 -20.49 -17.02 -18.65
N ARG A 298 -19.98 -18.26 -18.68
CA ARG A 298 -19.10 -18.79 -17.62
C ARG A 298 -17.79 -18.00 -17.57
N LEU A 299 -17.32 -17.68 -16.36
CA LEU A 299 -16.00 -17.11 -16.09
C LEU A 299 -14.90 -18.10 -16.47
N ARG A 300 -13.97 -17.69 -17.33
CA ARG A 300 -12.81 -18.52 -17.72
C ARG A 300 -11.69 -18.34 -16.70
N ILE A 301 -11.50 -19.33 -15.85
CA ILE A 301 -10.46 -19.32 -14.81
C ILE A 301 -9.36 -20.30 -15.19
N GLY A 302 -8.11 -19.84 -15.17
CA GLY A 302 -6.94 -20.69 -15.34
C GLY A 302 -6.17 -20.88 -14.04
N PHE A 303 -5.68 -22.08 -13.80
CA PHE A 303 -4.68 -22.36 -12.77
C PHE A 303 -3.37 -22.72 -13.46
N MET A 304 -2.28 -22.00 -13.19
CA MET A 304 -0.97 -22.22 -13.82
C MET A 304 -0.01 -22.90 -12.85
N SER A 305 0.59 -24.01 -13.29
CA SER A 305 1.64 -24.70 -12.55
C SER A 305 2.40 -25.68 -13.43
N LYS A 306 3.66 -25.94 -13.09
CA LYS A 306 4.38 -27.14 -13.56
C LYS A 306 4.02 -28.39 -12.77
N PHE A 307 3.58 -28.20 -11.53
CA PHE A 307 3.44 -29.25 -10.53
C PHE A 307 2.05 -29.90 -10.47
N PHE A 308 1.25 -29.79 -11.51
CA PHE A 308 0.03 -30.58 -11.67
C PHE A 308 0.35 -32.02 -12.06
N VAL A 309 1.23 -32.66 -11.31
CA VAL A 309 1.77 -34.01 -11.53
C VAL A 309 1.40 -34.91 -10.35
N PRO A 310 1.46 -36.23 -10.49
CA PRO A 310 1.12 -37.14 -9.40
C PRO A 310 1.98 -36.90 -8.15
N ASN A 311 1.33 -36.91 -6.97
CA ASN A 311 1.98 -36.80 -5.65
C ASN A 311 2.79 -35.51 -5.40
N HIS A 312 2.41 -34.38 -6.02
CA HIS A 312 3.00 -33.08 -5.70
C HIS A 312 2.06 -32.21 -4.85
N ALA A 313 2.61 -31.51 -3.86
CA ALA A 313 1.85 -30.71 -2.88
C ALA A 313 0.89 -29.70 -3.55
N HIS A 314 1.37 -28.86 -4.46
CA HIS A 314 0.52 -27.91 -5.22
C HIS A 314 -0.66 -28.60 -5.92
N GLY A 315 -0.43 -29.73 -6.58
CA GLY A 315 -1.48 -30.50 -7.24
C GLY A 315 -2.48 -31.09 -6.25
N MET A 316 -2.00 -31.67 -5.14
CA MET A 316 -2.86 -32.26 -4.11
C MET A 316 -3.78 -31.24 -3.44
N LEU A 317 -3.27 -30.04 -3.15
CA LEU A 317 -4.03 -28.95 -2.54
C LEU A 317 -5.13 -28.42 -3.48
N LEU A 318 -4.81 -28.27 -4.76
CA LEU A 318 -5.75 -27.75 -5.75
C LEU A 318 -6.74 -28.79 -6.27
N ARG A 319 -6.43 -30.08 -6.18
CA ARG A 319 -7.28 -31.15 -6.72
C ARG A 319 -8.72 -31.09 -6.18
N GLY A 320 -8.89 -30.84 -4.88
CA GLY A 320 -10.20 -30.68 -4.26
C GLY A 320 -10.95 -29.45 -4.77
N VAL A 321 -10.25 -28.31 -4.88
CA VAL A 321 -10.80 -27.04 -5.38
C VAL A 321 -11.26 -27.19 -6.83
N LEU A 322 -10.39 -27.73 -7.69
CA LEU A 322 -10.70 -27.97 -9.10
C LEU A 322 -11.92 -28.88 -9.23
N ALA A 323 -11.99 -29.98 -8.49
CA ALA A 323 -13.10 -30.93 -8.59
C ALA A 323 -14.47 -30.33 -8.19
N HIS A 324 -14.51 -29.35 -7.28
CA HIS A 324 -15.76 -28.85 -6.70
C HIS A 324 -16.14 -27.41 -7.09
N LEU A 325 -15.28 -26.70 -7.85
CA LEU A 325 -15.63 -25.38 -8.39
C LEU A 325 -16.96 -25.43 -9.18
N ASN A 326 -17.84 -24.45 -8.96
CA ASN A 326 -19.16 -24.45 -9.58
C ASN A 326 -19.05 -24.29 -11.11
N ARG A 327 -19.27 -25.38 -11.86
CA ARG A 327 -19.19 -25.40 -13.33
C ARG A 327 -20.32 -24.66 -14.04
N GLN A 328 -21.38 -24.26 -13.34
CA GLN A 328 -22.39 -23.36 -13.91
C GLN A 328 -21.87 -21.92 -14.01
N LEU A 329 -20.93 -21.55 -13.14
CA LEU A 329 -20.34 -20.20 -13.08
C LEU A 329 -18.96 -20.14 -13.74
N PHE A 330 -18.18 -21.21 -13.65
CA PHE A 330 -16.77 -21.23 -14.04
C PHE A 330 -16.47 -22.27 -15.13
N HIS A 331 -15.64 -21.88 -16.10
CA HIS A 331 -14.93 -22.77 -17.00
C HIS A 331 -13.47 -22.82 -16.56
N VAL A 332 -13.01 -24.00 -16.13
CA VAL A 332 -11.73 -24.18 -15.44
C VAL A 332 -10.69 -24.76 -16.41
N THR A 333 -9.60 -24.04 -16.61
CA THR A 333 -8.47 -24.47 -17.46
C THR A 333 -7.24 -24.74 -16.59
N LEU A 334 -6.59 -25.89 -16.77
CA LEU A 334 -5.22 -26.10 -16.28
C LEU A 334 -4.23 -25.55 -17.29
N VAL A 335 -3.41 -24.60 -16.86
CA VAL A 335 -2.32 -24.03 -17.65
C VAL A 335 -1.02 -24.69 -17.20
N VAL A 336 -0.51 -25.60 -18.00
CA VAL A 336 0.58 -26.49 -17.60
C VAL A 336 1.88 -26.00 -18.18
N VAL A 337 2.86 -25.74 -17.32
CA VAL A 337 4.24 -25.54 -17.77
C VAL A 337 4.80 -26.90 -18.17
N PRO A 338 5.28 -27.08 -19.42
CA PRO A 338 5.73 -28.39 -19.91
C PRO A 338 6.92 -28.94 -19.10
N ASP A 339 6.85 -30.22 -18.73
CA ASP A 339 7.97 -31.01 -18.22
C ASP A 339 8.13 -32.28 -19.08
N PRO A 340 9.29 -32.50 -19.73
CA PRO A 340 9.53 -33.72 -20.52
C PRO A 340 9.51 -35.02 -19.69
N GLN A 341 9.73 -34.93 -18.38
CA GLN A 341 9.87 -36.08 -17.48
C GLN A 341 8.58 -36.42 -16.74
N GLN A 342 7.59 -35.52 -16.73
CA GLN A 342 6.39 -35.67 -15.93
C GLN A 342 5.14 -35.30 -16.72
N GLN A 343 4.10 -36.13 -16.60
CA GLN A 343 2.80 -35.89 -17.19
C GLN A 343 1.84 -35.28 -16.18
N VAL A 344 0.85 -34.57 -16.68
CA VAL A 344 -0.23 -33.99 -15.87
C VAL A 344 -0.96 -35.13 -15.15
N ASP A 345 -1.25 -34.94 -13.86
CA ASP A 345 -2.05 -35.86 -13.07
C ASP A 345 -3.43 -36.06 -13.72
N ALA A 346 -3.74 -37.31 -14.03
CA ALA A 346 -4.95 -37.66 -14.78
C ALA A 346 -6.23 -37.24 -14.06
N ALA A 347 -6.25 -37.25 -12.72
CA ALA A 347 -7.41 -36.85 -11.95
C ALA A 347 -7.59 -35.33 -11.93
N MET A 348 -6.49 -34.57 -11.93
CA MET A 348 -6.56 -33.11 -12.09
C MET A 348 -7.01 -32.73 -13.51
N ALA A 349 -6.47 -33.39 -14.54
CA ALA A 349 -6.90 -33.20 -15.92
C ALA A 349 -8.39 -33.50 -16.10
N ALA A 350 -8.89 -34.60 -15.52
CA ALA A 350 -10.31 -34.94 -15.53
C ALA A 350 -11.19 -33.97 -14.72
N ALA A 351 -10.61 -33.32 -13.71
CA ALA A 351 -11.27 -32.31 -12.90
C ALA A 351 -11.24 -30.90 -13.52
N ALA A 352 -10.75 -30.73 -14.75
CA ALA A 352 -10.74 -29.44 -15.45
C ALA A 352 -11.54 -29.53 -16.76
N ASP A 353 -12.08 -28.40 -17.21
CA ASP A 353 -12.81 -28.32 -18.48
C ASP A 353 -11.84 -28.30 -19.68
N ALA A 354 -10.61 -27.81 -19.47
CA ALA A 354 -9.55 -27.81 -20.46
C ALA A 354 -8.17 -27.94 -19.82
N VAL A 355 -7.21 -28.48 -20.59
CA VAL A 355 -5.78 -28.51 -20.24
C VAL A 355 -5.00 -27.87 -21.38
N LYS A 356 -4.22 -26.84 -21.05
CA LYS A 356 -3.41 -26.09 -21.99
C LYS A 356 -1.95 -26.15 -21.58
N VAL A 357 -1.16 -26.90 -22.35
CA VAL A 357 0.28 -27.01 -22.15
C VAL A 357 0.96 -25.83 -22.84
N LEU A 358 1.79 -25.10 -22.10
CA LEU A 358 2.51 -23.94 -22.61
C LEU A 358 3.66 -24.33 -23.53
N SER A 359 4.12 -23.37 -24.33
CA SER A 359 5.40 -23.49 -25.03
C SER A 359 6.57 -23.25 -24.07
N MET A 360 7.71 -23.88 -24.34
CA MET A 360 8.99 -23.57 -23.66
C MET A 360 9.52 -22.16 -23.98
N HIS A 361 8.94 -21.49 -24.98
CA HIS A 361 9.25 -20.09 -25.32
C HIS A 361 8.22 -19.14 -24.73
N LEU A 362 8.65 -18.27 -23.82
CA LEU A 362 7.78 -17.36 -23.07
C LEU A 362 6.92 -16.44 -23.96
N ALA A 363 7.47 -15.93 -25.07
CA ALA A 363 6.73 -15.08 -26.01
C ALA A 363 5.56 -15.82 -26.70
N HIS A 364 5.66 -17.15 -26.84
CA HIS A 364 4.60 -17.98 -27.42
C HIS A 364 3.62 -18.50 -26.35
N SER A 365 4.06 -18.66 -25.10
CA SER A 365 3.20 -19.13 -24.01
C SER A 365 2.19 -18.08 -23.53
N GLN A 366 2.45 -16.80 -23.82
CA GLN A 366 1.62 -15.67 -23.40
C GLN A 366 0.43 -15.39 -24.34
N GLN A 367 0.50 -15.86 -25.59
CA GLN A 367 -0.56 -15.66 -26.57
C GLN A 367 -1.60 -16.79 -26.47
N ALA A 368 -2.88 -16.40 -26.37
CA ALA A 368 -4.07 -17.26 -26.44
C ALA A 368 -4.56 -17.95 -25.15
N LEU A 369 -4.24 -17.50 -23.94
CA LEU A 369 -4.91 -18.05 -22.74
C LEU A 369 -6.39 -17.63 -22.65
N GLU A 370 -6.73 -16.42 -23.10
CA GLU A 370 -8.09 -15.84 -23.04
C GLU A 370 -8.82 -16.09 -21.71
N LEU A 371 -8.12 -15.84 -20.60
CA LEU A 371 -8.68 -16.05 -19.27
C LEU A 371 -9.24 -14.75 -18.70
N ASP A 372 -10.35 -14.87 -17.97
CA ASP A 372 -10.91 -13.79 -17.16
C ASP A 372 -10.12 -13.69 -15.83
N VAL A 373 -9.79 -14.85 -15.24
CA VAL A 373 -8.95 -14.96 -14.03
C VAL A 373 -7.80 -15.94 -14.27
N LEU A 374 -6.58 -15.59 -13.88
CA LEU A 374 -5.42 -16.49 -13.86
C LEU A 374 -4.86 -16.61 -12.45
N VAL A 375 -4.75 -17.83 -11.95
CA VAL A 375 -4.20 -18.16 -10.66
C VAL A 375 -2.83 -18.82 -10.84
N PHE A 376 -1.76 -18.18 -10.37
CA PHE A 376 -0.41 -18.75 -10.32
C PHE A 376 -0.28 -19.64 -9.09
N ALA A 377 -0.13 -20.95 -9.28
CA ALA A 377 -0.14 -21.91 -8.18
C ALA A 377 1.24 -22.18 -7.57
N ASP A 378 2.33 -21.74 -8.22
CA ASP A 378 3.71 -22.04 -7.84
C ASP A 378 4.70 -20.89 -8.16
N LEU A 379 4.25 -19.64 -8.01
CA LEU A 379 4.93 -18.41 -8.46
C LEU A 379 6.41 -18.31 -8.05
N MET A 380 6.78 -18.83 -6.87
CA MET A 380 8.16 -18.81 -6.34
C MET A 380 8.95 -20.11 -6.56
N SER A 381 8.29 -21.17 -7.02
CA SER A 381 8.88 -22.51 -7.16
C SER A 381 9.23 -22.87 -8.61
N GLU A 382 8.74 -22.09 -9.58
CA GLU A 382 8.92 -22.40 -10.99
C GLU A 382 9.20 -21.13 -11.83
N PRO A 383 10.34 -21.09 -12.56
CA PRO A 383 10.75 -19.90 -13.32
C PRO A 383 9.76 -19.44 -14.40
N MET A 384 9.13 -20.35 -15.16
CA MET A 384 8.17 -19.94 -16.20
C MET A 384 6.91 -19.31 -15.61
N THR A 385 6.37 -19.85 -14.50
CA THR A 385 5.28 -19.25 -13.75
C THR A 385 5.69 -17.88 -13.21
N TYR A 386 6.88 -17.77 -12.60
CA TYR A 386 7.43 -16.50 -12.10
C TYR A 386 7.53 -15.44 -13.20
N PHE A 387 8.19 -15.76 -14.31
CA PHE A 387 8.39 -14.82 -15.40
C PHE A 387 7.09 -14.49 -16.17
N SER A 388 6.12 -15.41 -16.18
CA SER A 388 4.81 -15.18 -16.78
C SER A 388 3.99 -14.14 -16.01
N ALA A 389 4.20 -14.00 -14.70
CA ALA A 389 3.46 -13.06 -13.86
C ALA A 389 3.85 -11.58 -14.06
N PHE A 390 4.98 -11.30 -14.71
CA PHE A 390 5.32 -9.95 -15.16
C PHE A 390 4.39 -9.45 -16.28
N GLY A 391 3.79 -10.39 -17.03
CA GLY A 391 2.82 -10.10 -18.05
C GLY A 391 1.41 -9.94 -17.47
N ARG A 392 0.55 -9.23 -18.21
CA ARG A 392 -0.88 -9.16 -17.95
C ARG A 392 -1.60 -10.15 -18.88
N LEU A 393 -1.77 -11.37 -18.40
CA LEU A 393 -2.31 -12.52 -19.15
C LEU A 393 -3.81 -12.78 -18.93
N ALA A 394 -4.39 -12.19 -17.88
CA ALA A 394 -5.81 -12.23 -17.55
C ALA A 394 -6.28 -10.90 -16.94
N HIS A 395 -7.59 -10.65 -16.88
CA HIS A 395 -8.15 -9.42 -16.30
C HIS A 395 -7.86 -9.34 -14.80
N VAL A 396 -7.99 -10.49 -14.11
CA VAL A 396 -7.58 -10.67 -12.73
C VAL A 396 -6.47 -11.71 -12.69
N GLN A 397 -5.37 -11.40 -12.00
CA GLN A 397 -4.30 -12.35 -11.73
C GLN A 397 -4.14 -12.49 -10.21
N ALA A 398 -4.02 -13.71 -9.74
CA ALA A 398 -3.89 -14.02 -8.31
C ALA A 398 -2.78 -15.05 -8.08
N ALA A 399 -2.14 -15.01 -6.92
CA ALA A 399 -1.28 -16.08 -6.45
C ALA A 399 -2.09 -17.01 -5.53
N PHE A 400 -2.09 -18.32 -5.78
CA PHE A 400 -2.80 -19.30 -4.96
C PHE A 400 -2.10 -19.57 -3.63
N TRP A 401 -0.77 -19.44 -3.64
CA TRP A 401 0.09 -19.69 -2.51
C TRP A 401 1.36 -18.87 -2.72
N ASP A 402 1.54 -17.82 -1.94
CA ASP A 402 2.88 -17.33 -1.67
C ASP A 402 3.46 -18.19 -0.54
N HIS A 403 4.74 -18.53 -0.61
CA HIS A 403 5.42 -18.77 0.65
C HIS A 403 5.48 -17.39 1.29
N HIS A 404 4.46 -17.02 2.07
CA HIS A 404 4.67 -16.12 3.18
C HIS A 404 5.81 -16.76 3.97
N LEU A 405 7.03 -16.31 3.71
CA LEU A 405 8.09 -16.39 4.70
C LEU A 405 7.54 -15.54 5.81
N GLU A 406 6.96 -16.18 6.83
CA GLU A 406 6.50 -15.51 8.03
C GLU A 406 7.61 -14.54 8.46
N ASP A 407 7.23 -13.28 8.65
CA ASP A 407 8.08 -12.08 8.76
C ASP A 407 9.04 -12.04 9.97
N GLU A 408 9.63 -13.16 10.39
CA GLU A 408 10.56 -13.17 11.53
C GLU A 408 11.93 -13.77 11.25
N TRP A 409 12.19 -14.48 10.15
CA TRP A 409 13.46 -15.21 10.00
C TRP A 409 14.65 -14.33 9.61
N THR A 410 15.69 -14.34 10.44
CA THR A 410 16.99 -13.75 10.09
C THR A 410 17.84 -14.78 9.33
N ILE A 411 18.21 -14.49 8.08
CA ILE A 411 19.02 -15.42 7.27
C ILE A 411 20.53 -15.14 7.44
N TYR A 412 21.20 -16.01 8.18
CA TYR A 412 22.67 -16.06 8.27
C TYR A 412 23.21 -17.03 7.23
N MET A 413 23.76 -16.51 6.13
CA MET A 413 24.27 -17.34 5.05
C MET A 413 25.79 -17.48 5.11
N CYS A 414 26.31 -18.70 5.04
CA CYS A 414 27.72 -18.98 4.76
C CYS A 414 27.86 -19.68 3.39
N PRO A 415 27.93 -18.91 2.28
CA PRO A 415 27.91 -19.47 0.94
C PRO A 415 29.32 -19.89 0.48
N GLN A 416 30.02 -20.64 1.32
CA GLN A 416 31.38 -21.13 1.08
C GLN A 416 31.41 -22.62 0.75
N SER A 417 32.49 -23.04 0.09
CA SER A 417 32.76 -24.47 -0.06
C SER A 417 32.98 -25.11 1.32
N VAL A 418 32.33 -26.25 1.56
CA VAL A 418 32.30 -26.90 2.88
C VAL A 418 33.65 -27.17 3.52
N TYR A 419 34.72 -27.38 2.74
CA TYR A 419 36.06 -27.63 3.28
C TYR A 419 36.67 -26.41 3.98
N LYS A 420 36.08 -25.21 3.81
CA LYS A 420 36.46 -23.99 4.53
C LYS A 420 35.82 -23.90 5.92
N LEU A 421 34.74 -24.65 6.16
CA LEU A 421 34.07 -24.75 7.45
C LEU A 421 34.83 -25.74 8.34
N VAL A 422 35.87 -25.25 9.01
CA VAL A 422 36.62 -26.04 10.00
C VAL A 422 35.85 -26.13 11.32
N PRO A 423 36.16 -27.10 12.22
CA PRO A 423 35.40 -27.31 13.46
C PRO A 423 35.27 -26.08 14.36
N GLN A 424 36.26 -25.18 14.33
CA GLN A 424 36.23 -23.92 15.09
C GLN A 424 35.00 -23.05 14.73
N PHE A 425 34.51 -23.12 13.49
CA PHE A 425 33.36 -22.34 13.04
C PHE A 425 32.02 -22.92 13.52
N ASP A 426 32.00 -24.16 14.01
CA ASP A 426 30.78 -24.82 14.47
C ASP A 426 30.22 -24.11 15.72
N ARG A 427 31.10 -23.59 16.59
CA ARG A 427 30.72 -22.78 17.76
C ARG A 427 30.00 -21.50 17.36
N VAL A 428 30.45 -20.84 16.30
CA VAL A 428 29.83 -19.61 15.79
C VAL A 428 28.40 -19.89 15.35
N LEU A 429 28.20 -20.95 14.56
CA LEU A 429 26.86 -21.35 14.09
C LEU A 429 25.95 -21.72 15.26
N PHE A 430 26.48 -22.47 16.22
CA PHE A 430 25.75 -22.84 17.44
C PHE A 430 25.31 -21.62 18.25
N GLU A 431 26.22 -20.67 18.53
CA GLU A 431 25.90 -19.50 19.35
C GLU A 431 24.94 -18.54 18.65
N ILE A 432 25.03 -18.39 17.32
CA ILE A 432 24.05 -17.62 16.55
C ILE A 432 22.66 -18.24 16.71
N LEU A 433 22.52 -19.54 16.45
CA LEU A 433 21.22 -20.23 16.57
C LEU A 433 20.70 -20.22 18.01
N ARG A 434 21.57 -20.30 19.01
CA ARG A 434 21.18 -20.29 20.42
C ARG A 434 20.65 -18.93 20.87
N GLN A 435 21.22 -17.84 20.36
CA GLN A 435 20.92 -16.47 20.80
C GLN A 435 19.89 -15.75 19.92
N ASP A 436 19.71 -16.19 18.68
CA ASP A 436 18.68 -15.70 17.77
C ASP A 436 17.66 -16.84 17.49
N PRO A 437 16.51 -16.87 18.21
CA PRO A 437 15.48 -17.88 18.02
C PRO A 437 14.90 -17.90 16.60
N GLN A 438 14.90 -16.74 15.94
CA GLN A 438 14.41 -16.59 14.57
C GLN A 438 15.53 -16.71 13.53
N GLY A 439 16.77 -16.89 13.97
CA GLY A 439 17.94 -17.03 13.12
C GLY A 439 17.97 -18.37 12.38
N HIS A 440 18.11 -18.34 11.06
CA HIS A 440 18.28 -19.51 10.22
C HIS A 440 19.67 -19.48 9.58
N VAL A 441 20.41 -20.58 9.69
CA VAL A 441 21.74 -20.73 9.11
C VAL A 441 21.63 -21.45 7.77
N VAL A 442 22.10 -20.82 6.69
CA VAL A 442 22.11 -21.39 5.35
C VAL A 442 23.55 -21.68 4.90
N LEU A 443 23.81 -22.95 4.60
CA LEU A 443 25.09 -23.48 4.10
C LEU A 443 24.91 -24.05 2.69
N LEU A 444 26.00 -24.15 1.93
CA LEU A 444 25.99 -24.81 0.62
C LEU A 444 26.47 -26.25 0.71
N GLU A 445 25.82 -27.12 -0.05
CA GLU A 445 26.31 -28.47 -0.28
C GLU A 445 27.66 -28.46 -0.99
N ALA A 446 28.46 -29.49 -0.72
CA ALA A 446 29.72 -29.71 -1.42
C ALA A 446 29.50 -30.19 -2.85
N ARG A 447 30.54 -30.08 -3.69
CA ARG A 447 30.59 -30.78 -4.99
C ARG A 447 30.48 -32.30 -4.81
N TYR A 448 31.01 -32.79 -3.70
CA TYR A 448 31.07 -34.22 -3.38
C TYR A 448 30.12 -34.51 -2.21
N PRO A 449 29.04 -35.28 -2.40
CA PRO A 449 28.04 -35.52 -1.35
C PRO A 449 28.61 -36.09 -0.04
N GLN A 450 29.72 -36.84 -0.10
CA GLN A 450 30.41 -37.32 1.10
C GLN A 450 30.88 -36.19 2.02
N TRP A 451 31.31 -35.05 1.48
CA TRP A 451 31.76 -33.91 2.30
C TRP A 451 30.58 -33.21 2.97
N THR A 452 29.44 -33.06 2.27
CA THR A 452 28.19 -32.59 2.91
C THR A 452 27.78 -33.50 4.05
N ARG A 453 27.80 -34.84 3.84
CA ARG A 453 27.45 -35.80 4.89
C ARG A 453 28.37 -35.69 6.10
N GLN A 454 29.69 -35.64 5.90
CA GLN A 454 30.66 -35.47 7.00
C GLN A 454 30.45 -34.18 7.77
N LEU A 455 30.24 -33.05 7.07
CA LEU A 455 29.96 -31.77 7.71
C LEU A 455 28.64 -31.81 8.50
N ARG A 456 27.57 -32.39 7.94
CA ARG A 456 26.29 -32.55 8.64
C ARG A 456 26.44 -33.38 9.91
N THR A 457 27.10 -34.53 9.83
CA THR A 457 27.36 -35.38 11.00
C THR A 457 28.15 -34.63 12.08
N ARG A 458 29.18 -33.86 11.70
CA ARG A 458 29.96 -33.05 12.63
C ARG A 458 29.11 -31.95 13.29
N LEU A 459 28.38 -31.18 12.49
CA LEU A 459 27.54 -30.09 13.01
C LEU A 459 26.41 -30.59 13.90
N GLN A 460 25.83 -31.76 13.63
CA GLN A 460 24.80 -32.36 14.51
C GLN A 460 25.34 -32.74 15.89
N GLN A 461 26.64 -33.00 16.02
CA GLN A 461 27.26 -33.24 17.34
C GLN A 461 27.35 -31.96 18.16
N THR A 462 27.56 -30.81 17.51
CA THR A 462 27.62 -29.49 18.16
C THR A 462 26.23 -28.88 18.35
N ILE A 463 25.38 -28.93 17.33
CA ILE A 463 24.00 -28.42 17.30
C ILE A 463 23.06 -29.61 17.55
N ASN A 464 23.08 -30.09 18.79
CA ASN A 464 22.40 -31.34 19.19
C ASN A 464 20.91 -31.18 19.51
N SER A 465 20.38 -29.95 19.55
CA SER A 465 18.95 -29.69 19.69
C SER A 465 18.25 -29.86 18.35
N THR A 466 17.19 -30.68 18.32
CA THR A 466 16.33 -30.86 17.14
C THR A 466 15.76 -29.52 16.65
N GLU A 467 15.37 -28.64 17.57
CA GLU A 467 14.82 -27.32 17.25
C GLU A 467 15.85 -26.43 16.54
N MET A 468 17.08 -26.35 17.07
CA MET A 468 18.16 -25.59 16.43
C MET A 468 18.59 -26.22 15.10
N TRP A 469 18.64 -27.55 15.03
CA TRP A 469 19.02 -28.25 13.81
C TRP A 469 18.04 -28.05 12.66
N ASN A 470 16.74 -27.94 12.96
CA ASN A 470 15.71 -27.61 11.97
C ASN A 470 15.92 -26.22 11.31
N ARG A 471 16.71 -25.34 11.95
CA ARG A 471 17.09 -24.02 11.44
C ARG A 471 18.41 -24.02 10.67
N VAL A 472 19.06 -25.18 10.47
CA VAL A 472 20.26 -25.35 9.65
C VAL A 472 19.91 -25.92 8.28
N HIS A 473 20.09 -25.11 7.24
CA HIS A 473 19.68 -25.42 5.88
C HIS A 473 20.88 -25.67 4.99
N PHE A 474 20.97 -26.86 4.39
CA PHE A 474 21.92 -27.13 3.31
C PHE A 474 21.23 -26.92 1.97
N ARG A 475 21.74 -26.00 1.15
CA ARG A 475 21.22 -25.72 -0.19
C ARG A 475 22.16 -26.24 -1.27
N PRO A 476 21.62 -26.78 -2.39
CA PRO A 476 22.44 -27.21 -3.50
C PRO A 476 23.32 -26.07 -4.02
N ARG A 477 24.48 -26.43 -4.57
CA ARG A 477 25.31 -25.45 -5.28
C ARG A 477 24.57 -24.98 -6.53
N VAL A 478 24.59 -23.68 -6.74
CA VAL A 478 24.08 -23.06 -7.97
C VAL A 478 25.22 -22.84 -8.95
N GLY A 479 24.95 -23.07 -10.24
CA GLY A 479 25.90 -22.86 -11.34
C GLY A 479 25.76 -21.48 -11.95
N GLY A 480 26.90 -20.83 -12.25
CA GLY A 480 26.93 -19.50 -12.86
C GLY A 480 26.82 -18.35 -11.85
N SER A 481 27.37 -17.19 -12.24
CA SER A 481 27.44 -16.01 -11.38
C SER A 481 26.06 -15.45 -11.02
N ASP A 482 25.13 -15.40 -11.97
CA ASP A 482 23.80 -14.82 -11.74
C ASP A 482 22.98 -15.62 -10.74
N ALA A 483 22.96 -16.95 -10.87
CA ALA A 483 22.25 -17.82 -9.94
C ALA A 483 22.86 -17.74 -8.53
N PHE A 484 24.19 -17.59 -8.44
CA PHE A 484 24.87 -17.38 -7.17
C PHE A 484 24.54 -16.03 -6.52
N LEU A 485 24.52 -14.95 -7.30
CA LEU A 485 24.16 -13.63 -6.80
C LEU A 485 22.69 -13.58 -6.34
N LYS A 486 21.77 -14.24 -7.05
CA LYS A 486 20.37 -14.38 -6.64
C LYS A 486 20.22 -15.17 -5.33
N LEU A 487 21.00 -16.24 -5.17
CA LEU A 487 21.02 -16.98 -3.90
C LEU A 487 21.60 -16.11 -2.79
N LEU A 488 22.66 -15.36 -3.06
CA LEU A 488 23.32 -14.51 -2.07
C LEU A 488 22.43 -13.34 -1.64
N SER A 489 21.62 -12.76 -2.53
CA SER A 489 20.79 -11.59 -2.27
C SER A 489 19.69 -11.79 -1.21
N VAL A 490 19.38 -13.04 -0.86
CA VAL A 490 18.39 -13.36 0.20
C VAL A 490 19.00 -13.38 1.60
N ALA A 491 20.32 -13.26 1.73
CA ALA A 491 20.97 -13.23 3.05
C ALA A 491 20.72 -11.89 3.75
N ASP A 492 20.42 -11.93 5.04
CA ASP A 492 20.50 -10.76 5.92
C ASP A 492 21.93 -10.50 6.34
N VAL A 493 22.63 -11.57 6.73
CA VAL A 493 24.01 -11.52 7.21
C VAL A 493 24.83 -12.59 6.51
N VAL A 494 25.91 -12.18 5.85
CA VAL A 494 26.85 -13.13 5.25
C VAL A 494 27.95 -13.47 6.27
N LEU A 495 28.07 -14.75 6.59
CA LEU A 495 29.10 -15.27 7.48
C LEU A 495 30.36 -15.60 6.67
N HIS A 496 31.46 -14.88 6.89
CA HIS A 496 32.76 -15.20 6.30
C HIS A 496 33.55 -16.12 7.23
N PRO A 497 33.75 -17.41 6.87
CA PRO A 497 34.38 -18.35 7.76
C PRO A 497 35.88 -18.07 7.93
N PHE A 498 36.39 -18.49 9.08
CA PHE A 498 37.79 -18.43 9.44
C PHE A 498 38.24 -19.81 9.94
N PRO A 499 39.54 -20.15 9.84
CA PRO A 499 40.66 -19.38 9.30
C PRO A 499 40.81 -19.54 7.78
N PHE A 500 39.73 -19.88 7.05
CA PHE A 500 39.72 -19.93 5.59
C PHE A 500 38.48 -19.21 5.05
N GLY A 501 38.70 -18.01 4.52
CA GLY A 501 37.68 -17.12 4.01
C GLY A 501 37.28 -17.29 2.53
N GLY A 502 36.25 -16.54 2.14
CA GLY A 502 35.91 -16.26 0.75
C GLY A 502 36.71 -15.07 0.19
N SER A 503 37.06 -15.11 -1.09
CA SER A 503 37.53 -13.91 -1.81
C SER A 503 36.38 -13.41 -2.68
N LYS A 504 36.16 -14.06 -3.82
CA LYS A 504 35.07 -13.75 -4.77
C LYS A 504 33.69 -13.66 -4.12
N THR A 505 33.33 -14.61 -3.25
CA THR A 505 32.04 -14.57 -2.56
C THR A 505 31.86 -13.34 -1.66
N SER A 506 32.93 -12.89 -1.00
CA SER A 506 32.87 -11.70 -0.16
C SER A 506 32.80 -10.44 -1.01
N ALA A 507 33.52 -10.40 -2.12
CA ALA A 507 33.35 -9.36 -3.14
C ALA A 507 31.90 -9.30 -3.66
N ASP A 508 31.30 -10.46 -3.96
CA ASP A 508 29.91 -10.56 -4.42
C ASP A 508 28.91 -10.09 -3.37
N ALA A 509 29.13 -10.42 -2.10
CA ALA A 509 28.29 -9.92 -1.00
C ALA A 509 28.36 -8.40 -0.89
N LEU A 510 29.57 -7.83 -0.92
CA LEU A 510 29.76 -6.38 -0.87
C LEU A 510 29.18 -5.69 -2.10
N LEU A 511 29.30 -6.29 -3.30
CA LEU A 511 28.70 -5.81 -4.54
C LEU A 511 27.17 -5.66 -4.45
N LEU A 512 26.52 -6.59 -3.74
CA LEU A 512 25.09 -6.56 -3.45
C LEU A 512 24.72 -5.63 -2.28
N GLY A 513 25.70 -4.98 -1.66
CA GLY A 513 25.50 -4.16 -0.46
C GLY A 513 25.16 -4.97 0.79
N LEU A 514 25.49 -6.26 0.84
CA LEU A 514 25.18 -7.13 1.96
C LEU A 514 26.25 -7.03 3.05
N PRO A 515 25.85 -6.87 4.32
CA PRO A 515 26.79 -6.91 5.43
C PRO A 515 27.34 -8.33 5.60
N LEU A 516 28.67 -8.43 5.69
CA LEU A 516 29.34 -9.69 5.96
C LEU A 516 30.24 -9.57 7.18
N VAL A 517 30.22 -10.55 8.07
CA VAL A 517 31.08 -10.55 9.26
C VAL A 517 32.39 -11.21 8.92
N ALA A 518 33.51 -10.51 9.14
CA ALA A 518 34.85 -11.00 8.89
C ALA A 518 35.67 -11.08 10.18
N MET A 519 36.70 -11.94 10.21
CA MET A 519 37.64 -12.01 11.33
C MET A 519 39.05 -11.61 10.89
N LYS A 520 39.69 -10.70 11.62
CA LYS A 520 41.09 -10.34 11.44
C LYS A 520 41.99 -11.43 12.00
N THR A 521 42.35 -12.37 11.14
CA THR A 521 43.28 -13.48 11.47
C THR A 521 44.72 -13.16 11.03
N PRO A 522 45.74 -13.89 11.52
CA PRO A 522 47.10 -13.79 11.00
C PRO A 522 47.29 -14.41 9.59
N PHE A 523 46.33 -15.20 9.09
CA PHE A 523 46.48 -15.95 7.84
C PHE A 523 45.93 -15.20 6.62
N LEU A 524 46.72 -15.12 5.54
CA LEU A 524 46.30 -14.46 4.29
C LEU A 524 44.96 -14.97 3.76
N ARG A 525 44.74 -16.29 3.79
CA ARG A 525 43.53 -16.96 3.28
C ARG A 525 42.22 -16.58 3.98
N SER A 526 42.28 -15.84 5.09
CA SER A 526 41.11 -15.32 5.83
C SER A 526 41.12 -13.80 5.96
N ARG A 527 42.07 -13.08 5.32
CA ARG A 527 42.16 -11.62 5.38
C ARG A 527 41.55 -10.89 4.18
N MET A 528 41.02 -11.61 3.19
CA MET A 528 40.43 -10.96 1.99
C MET A 528 39.22 -10.07 2.33
N ALA A 529 38.28 -10.57 3.13
CA ALA A 529 37.16 -9.74 3.57
C ALA A 529 37.59 -8.58 4.47
N TYR A 530 38.58 -8.82 5.34
CA TYR A 530 39.18 -7.78 6.15
C TYR A 530 39.83 -6.67 5.30
N SER A 531 40.56 -7.02 4.24
CA SER A 531 41.18 -6.02 3.36
C SER A 531 40.15 -5.19 2.60
N PHE A 532 39.03 -5.79 2.18
CA PHE A 532 37.94 -5.02 1.57
C PHE A 532 37.39 -3.99 2.55
N TYR A 533 37.07 -4.40 3.77
CA TYR A 533 36.59 -3.46 4.80
C TYR A 533 37.62 -2.40 5.17
N LEU A 534 38.92 -2.73 5.17
CA LEU A 534 39.98 -1.78 5.41
C LEU A 534 40.04 -0.71 4.29
N HIS A 535 39.92 -1.09 3.03
CA HIS A 535 39.93 -0.15 1.89
C HIS A 535 38.66 0.70 1.82
N MET A 536 37.53 0.16 2.27
CA MET A 536 36.30 0.93 2.44
C MET A 536 36.30 1.77 3.72
N ASP A 537 37.34 1.74 4.57
CA ASP A 537 37.37 2.42 5.87
C ASP A 537 36.17 2.04 6.77
N MET A 538 35.75 0.77 6.75
CA MET A 538 34.55 0.24 7.40
C MET A 538 34.86 -0.99 8.24
N LEU A 539 35.49 -0.80 9.40
CA LEU A 539 35.88 -1.93 10.26
C LEU A 539 34.77 -2.42 11.20
N ASP A 540 33.57 -1.85 11.15
CA ASP A 540 32.43 -2.19 12.00
C ASP A 540 32.04 -3.68 11.95
N CYS A 541 32.26 -4.34 10.80
CA CYS A 541 31.93 -5.75 10.59
C CYS A 541 33.15 -6.68 10.74
N VAL A 542 34.26 -6.20 11.30
CA VAL A 542 35.51 -6.94 11.46
C VAL A 542 35.75 -7.26 12.94
N ALA A 543 35.68 -8.55 13.27
CA ALA A 543 36.03 -9.06 14.59
C ALA A 543 37.53 -9.37 14.73
N SER A 544 38.04 -9.32 15.95
CA SER A 544 39.37 -9.81 16.34
C SER A 544 39.31 -11.10 17.15
N THR A 545 38.13 -11.46 17.68
CA THR A 545 37.87 -12.69 18.45
C THR A 545 36.60 -13.40 17.97
N GLU A 546 36.42 -14.67 18.36
CA GLU A 546 35.18 -15.40 18.06
C GLU A 546 33.95 -14.78 18.71
N ASP A 547 34.08 -14.28 19.94
CA ASP A 547 32.96 -13.68 20.68
C ASP A 547 32.53 -12.35 20.04
N GLU A 548 33.49 -11.53 19.58
CA GLU A 548 33.20 -10.34 18.77
C GLU A 548 32.53 -10.71 17.45
N TYR A 549 32.99 -11.78 16.79
CA TYR A 549 32.38 -12.26 15.55
C TYR A 549 30.90 -12.61 15.76
N ILE A 550 30.61 -13.36 16.83
CA ILE A 550 29.24 -13.75 17.19
C ILE A 550 28.40 -12.52 17.52
N ALA A 551 28.94 -11.58 18.31
CA ALA A 551 28.22 -10.36 18.69
C ALA A 551 27.90 -9.47 17.48
N ILE A 552 28.84 -9.32 16.53
CA ILE A 552 28.62 -8.57 15.29
C ILE A 552 27.57 -9.28 14.43
N ALA A 553 27.66 -10.61 14.27
CA ALA A 553 26.68 -11.38 13.52
C ALA A 553 25.27 -11.19 14.10
N LEU A 554 25.11 -11.39 15.40
CA LEU A 554 23.83 -11.23 16.09
C LEU A 554 23.29 -9.81 16.01
N ARG A 555 24.14 -8.80 16.14
CA ARG A 555 23.72 -7.39 16.01
C ARG A 555 23.23 -7.10 14.59
N LEU A 556 23.96 -7.55 13.56
CA LEU A 556 23.52 -7.41 12.18
C LEU A 556 22.21 -8.17 11.93
N GLY A 557 22.02 -9.32 12.56
CA GLY A 557 20.82 -10.12 12.39
C GLY A 557 19.59 -9.56 13.08
N THR A 558 19.71 -9.15 14.34
CA THR A 558 18.59 -8.78 15.21
C THR A 558 18.28 -7.28 15.24
N ASP A 559 19.22 -6.42 14.85
CA ASP A 559 19.01 -4.97 14.73
C ASP A 559 18.90 -4.57 13.25
N ALA A 560 17.66 -4.54 12.73
CA ALA A 560 17.36 -4.21 11.35
C ALA A 560 17.79 -2.77 10.96
N VAL A 561 17.77 -1.83 11.91
CA VAL A 561 18.19 -0.44 11.69
C VAL A 561 19.70 -0.39 11.48
N TYR A 562 20.46 -1.05 12.38
CA TYR A 562 21.90 -1.16 12.26
C TYR A 562 22.31 -1.90 10.98
N ARG A 563 21.63 -3.01 10.66
CA ARG A 563 21.85 -3.76 9.41
C ARG A 563 21.67 -2.87 8.18
N SER A 564 20.60 -2.06 8.16
CA SER A 564 20.28 -1.15 7.06
C SER A 564 21.31 -0.03 6.91
N ASP A 565 21.81 0.53 8.01
CA ASP A 565 22.88 1.54 8.01
C ASP A 565 24.19 0.96 7.43
N ILE A 566 24.61 -0.21 7.90
CA ILE A 566 25.81 -0.88 7.38
C ILE A 566 25.64 -1.18 5.88
N ALA A 567 24.50 -1.72 5.46
CA ALA A 567 24.24 -2.00 4.05
C ALA A 567 24.28 -0.72 3.18
N ARG A 568 23.76 0.40 3.69
CA ARG A 568 23.84 1.71 3.02
C ARG A 568 25.30 2.17 2.88
N ARG A 569 26.08 2.13 3.96
CA ARG A 569 27.50 2.51 3.96
C ARG A 569 28.33 1.63 3.01
N ILE A 570 28.04 0.32 2.93
CA ILE A 570 28.69 -0.58 1.96
C ILE A 570 28.39 -0.12 0.54
N ARG A 571 27.12 0.17 0.19
CA ARG A 571 26.76 0.64 -1.15
C ARG A 571 27.43 1.96 -1.53
N GLU A 572 27.61 2.85 -0.55
CA GLU A 572 28.30 4.13 -0.75
C GLU A 572 29.79 3.97 -0.98
N ARG A 573 30.44 2.97 -0.36
CA ARG A 573 31.91 2.83 -0.34
C ARG A 573 32.46 1.67 -1.17
N GLN A 574 31.63 0.73 -1.63
CA GLN A 574 32.06 -0.43 -2.41
C GLN A 574 32.79 -0.08 -3.71
N HIS A 575 32.56 1.11 -4.27
CA HIS A 575 33.26 1.60 -5.45
C HIS A 575 34.78 1.73 -5.22
N LEU A 576 35.23 1.91 -3.96
CA LEU A 576 36.65 1.98 -3.60
C LEU A 576 37.40 0.65 -3.79
N LEU A 577 36.68 -0.46 -3.95
CA LEU A 577 37.26 -1.78 -4.14
C LEU A 577 37.58 -2.10 -5.60
N TRP A 578 36.94 -1.40 -6.53
CA TRP A 578 36.93 -1.73 -7.95
C TRP A 578 37.55 -0.60 -8.76
N GLU A 579 38.27 -0.94 -9.82
CA GLU A 579 38.75 0.04 -10.82
C GLU A 579 39.54 1.23 -10.21
N ASN A 580 40.36 0.95 -9.19
CA ASN A 580 41.16 1.97 -8.51
C ASN A 580 42.50 2.18 -9.23
N ASP A 581 42.66 3.34 -9.90
CA ASP A 581 43.87 3.72 -10.62
C ASP A 581 45.11 3.87 -9.71
N GLU A 582 44.94 4.20 -8.43
CA GLU A 582 46.06 4.28 -7.48
C GLU A 582 46.70 2.90 -7.30
N VAL A 583 45.90 1.83 -7.28
CA VAL A 583 46.41 0.44 -7.19
C VAL A 583 47.26 0.11 -8.42
N VAL A 584 46.87 0.58 -9.61
CA VAL A 584 47.66 0.39 -10.83
C VAL A 584 49.02 1.10 -10.70
N ALA A 585 49.01 2.36 -10.25
CA ALA A 585 50.24 3.12 -10.05
C ALA A 585 51.16 2.51 -8.96
N GLU A 586 50.59 1.92 -7.91
CA GLU A 586 51.35 1.16 -6.90
C GLU A 586 52.01 -0.09 -7.49
N TRP A 587 51.29 -0.82 -8.34
CA TRP A 587 51.85 -1.97 -9.07
C TRP A 587 52.98 -1.55 -10.00
N GLU A 588 52.82 -0.48 -10.77
CA GLU A 588 53.88 0.06 -11.63
C GLU A 588 55.14 0.39 -10.83
N ARG A 589 54.97 1.09 -9.70
CA ARG A 589 56.08 1.45 -8.79
C ARG A 589 56.74 0.23 -8.18
N PHE A 590 55.95 -0.75 -7.74
CA PHE A 590 56.46 -2.01 -7.19
C PHE A 590 57.29 -2.78 -8.22
N LEU A 591 56.73 -2.99 -9.42
CA LEU A 591 57.40 -3.73 -10.50
C LEU A 591 58.69 -3.04 -10.95
N TYR A 592 58.66 -1.70 -11.11
CA TYR A 592 59.85 -0.92 -11.43
C TYR A 592 60.94 -1.07 -10.37
N ASN A 593 60.59 -0.94 -9.09
CA ASN A 593 61.55 -1.06 -7.98
C ASN A 593 62.08 -2.48 -7.80
N ALA A 594 61.25 -3.50 -8.00
CA ALA A 594 61.64 -4.90 -7.89
C ALA A 594 62.67 -5.31 -8.96
N VAL A 595 62.53 -4.81 -10.19
CA VAL A 595 63.52 -5.03 -11.25
C VAL A 595 64.80 -4.26 -10.93
N ARG A 596 64.68 -3.01 -10.48
CA ARG A 596 65.84 -2.17 -10.18
C ARG A 596 66.68 -2.72 -9.02
N SER A 597 66.06 -3.27 -7.97
CA SER A 597 66.79 -3.83 -6.83
C SER A 597 67.66 -5.03 -7.22
N VAL A 598 67.18 -5.87 -8.15
CA VAL A 598 67.96 -6.98 -8.74
C VAL A 598 69.10 -6.47 -9.62
N ALA A 599 68.93 -5.34 -10.31
CA ALA A 599 70.01 -4.74 -11.11
C ALA A 599 71.11 -4.07 -10.28
N THR A 600 70.84 -3.75 -9.01
CA THR A 600 71.77 -3.13 -8.06
C THR A 600 72.32 -4.07 -6.99
N SER A 601 71.93 -5.35 -7.02
CA SER A 601 72.48 -6.44 -6.18
C SER A 601 73.33 -7.38 -7.02
#